data_AF-A0A7X7GW86-F1
#
_entry.id   AF-A0A7X7GW86-F1
#
_cell.length_a   1.000
_cell.length_b   1.000
_cell.length_c   1.000
_cell.angle_alpha   90.00
_cell.angle_beta   90.00
_cell.angle_gamma   90.00
#
_symmetry.space_group_name_H-M   'P 1'
#
loop_
_entity.id
_entity.type
_entity.pdbx_description
1 polymer ?
#
loop_
_entity_poly.entity_id
_entity_poly.type
_entity_poly.pdbx_seq_one_letter_code
_entity_poly.pdbx_strand_id
1 'polypeptide(L)'
;MCSLRKSFLLTVTQALLVFVAAISLTGCFEEDCTSSSQFYCDGNVAKNCSAERRAYHKTDCGAVDLQCAVGVTEAFCALSSEPDERCVKPASGWCLEDGTQISCKEGFATSPFSSPCEICIEVEGESLCPATGVKDPRCPDEPGYNSACSGNTSLWCRHGYLMGSQECSEDRECAQGDCVLKSSP
;
A
#
# COMPACT_ATOMS: atom_id res chain seq x y z
N MET A 1 21.66 -18.46 -7.22
CA MET A 1 22.83 -18.59 -6.33
C MET A 1 24.05 -18.01 -7.04
N CYS A 2 24.37 -16.72 -6.84
CA CYS A 2 25.71 -16.21 -7.17
C CYS A 2 26.65 -16.65 -6.04
N SER A 3 27.07 -17.92 -6.10
CA SER A 3 28.17 -18.44 -5.29
C SER A 3 29.47 -17.96 -5.91
N LEU A 4 30.16 -17.03 -5.23
CA LEU A 4 31.57 -16.79 -5.46
C LEU A 4 32.32 -16.93 -4.14
N ARG A 5 32.56 -18.20 -3.79
CA ARG A 5 33.75 -18.63 -3.05
C ARG A 5 34.98 -18.10 -3.81
N LYS A 6 35.83 -17.33 -3.14
CA LYS A 6 37.22 -17.76 -2.84
C LYS A 6 37.96 -16.69 -2.04
N SER A 7 38.37 -17.11 -0.86
CA SER A 7 39.50 -16.60 -0.10
C SER A 7 40.70 -16.34 -1.00
N PHE A 8 41.35 -15.19 -0.87
CA PHE A 8 42.78 -15.04 -1.17
C PHE A 8 43.37 -13.96 -0.24
N LEU A 9 43.90 -14.42 0.90
CA LEU A 9 44.97 -13.74 1.61
C LEU A 9 46.16 -13.65 0.64
N LEU A 10 46.56 -12.46 0.22
CA LEU A 10 47.93 -12.25 -0.21
C LEU A 10 48.39 -10.80 0.03
N THR A 11 49.39 -10.75 0.89
CA THR A 11 50.32 -9.67 1.17
C THR A 11 51.09 -9.23 -0.10
N VAL A 12 51.76 -8.08 0.03
CA VAL A 12 52.91 -7.58 -0.77
C VAL A 12 52.60 -6.53 -1.86
N THR A 13 52.65 -5.27 -1.40
CA THR A 13 53.33 -4.08 -1.98
C THR A 13 53.64 -4.01 -3.49
N GLN A 14 53.06 -2.98 -4.12
CA GLN A 14 53.61 -2.10 -5.17
C GLN A 14 54.42 -2.72 -6.33
N ALA A 15 53.83 -2.75 -7.53
CA ALA A 15 54.31 -2.02 -8.72
C ALA A 15 53.68 -2.55 -10.02
N LEU A 16 53.58 -1.66 -11.02
CA LEU A 16 53.15 -1.84 -12.42
C LEU A 16 51.65 -1.69 -12.76
N LEU A 17 51.33 -0.43 -13.05
CA LEU A 17 50.34 0.05 -14.02
C LEU A 17 50.37 -0.72 -15.37
N VAL A 18 49.25 -0.64 -16.08
CA VAL A 18 48.98 -1.04 -17.49
C VAL A 18 48.32 -2.42 -17.70
N PHE A 19 47.33 -2.77 -16.89
CA PHE A 19 46.24 -3.69 -17.28
C PHE A 19 44.89 -3.32 -16.60
N VAL A 20 44.61 -2.02 -16.48
CA VAL A 20 43.40 -1.46 -15.83
C VAL A 20 42.38 -0.97 -16.88
N ALA A 21 42.28 -1.64 -18.02
CA ALA A 21 41.43 -1.19 -19.13
C ALA A 21 40.75 -2.37 -19.84
N ALA A 22 39.97 -3.16 -19.10
CA ALA A 22 38.88 -3.99 -19.65
C ALA A 22 38.09 -4.72 -18.54
N ILE A 23 37.97 -4.16 -17.33
CA ILE A 23 36.77 -4.44 -16.53
C ILE A 23 35.71 -3.54 -17.15
N SER A 24 35.26 -3.95 -18.33
CA SER A 24 34.03 -3.48 -18.92
C SER A 24 33.00 -3.62 -17.81
N LEU A 25 32.58 -2.46 -17.33
CA LEU A 25 31.42 -2.21 -16.50
C LEU A 25 30.17 -2.71 -17.25
N THR A 26 30.10 -4.01 -17.53
CA THR A 26 28.83 -4.72 -17.55
C THR A 26 28.42 -4.78 -16.08
N GLY A 27 28.07 -3.61 -15.53
CA GLY A 27 27.17 -3.57 -14.41
C GLY A 27 25.98 -4.35 -14.89
N CYS A 28 25.87 -5.61 -14.42
CA CYS A 28 24.65 -6.35 -14.54
C CYS A 28 23.61 -5.41 -13.96
N PHE A 29 22.78 -4.83 -14.82
CA PHE A 29 21.67 -3.99 -14.40
C PHE A 29 20.79 -4.90 -13.56
N GLU A 30 21.00 -4.88 -12.26
CA GLU A 30 20.32 -5.65 -11.22
C GLU A 30 18.88 -5.13 -11.02
N GLU A 31 18.29 -4.62 -12.10
CA GLU A 31 17.04 -3.87 -12.09
C GLU A 31 16.02 -4.41 -13.09
N ASP A 32 16.42 -5.26 -14.04
CA ASP A 32 15.49 -5.89 -14.97
C ASP A 32 14.82 -7.09 -14.29
N CYS A 33 13.52 -6.96 -14.06
CA CYS A 33 12.71 -8.07 -13.55
C CYS A 33 12.11 -8.87 -14.70
N THR A 34 12.10 -10.20 -14.57
CA THR A 34 11.71 -11.12 -15.67
C THR A 34 10.26 -11.57 -15.61
N SER A 35 9.60 -11.38 -14.46
CA SER A 35 8.19 -11.71 -14.25
C SER A 35 7.53 -10.66 -13.37
N SER A 36 6.31 -10.27 -13.71
CA SER A 36 5.49 -9.34 -12.93
C SER A 36 5.16 -9.84 -11.52
N SER A 37 5.31 -11.14 -11.27
CA SER A 37 5.13 -11.75 -9.95
C SER A 37 6.37 -11.73 -9.07
N GLN A 38 7.46 -11.10 -9.50
CA GLN A 38 8.68 -10.99 -8.70
C GLN A 38 8.59 -9.82 -7.73
N PHE A 39 8.65 -10.14 -6.45
CA PHE A 39 8.73 -9.16 -5.38
C PHE A 39 9.58 -9.70 -4.22
N TYR A 40 10.25 -8.81 -3.51
CA TYR A 40 11.08 -9.13 -2.35
C TYR A 40 11.38 -7.87 -1.54
N CYS A 41 11.88 -8.07 -0.33
CA CYS A 41 12.46 -7.00 0.49
C CYS A 41 13.99 -6.97 0.31
N ASP A 42 14.52 -5.79 -0.02
CA ASP A 42 15.95 -5.51 -0.01
C ASP A 42 16.26 -4.60 1.19
N GLY A 43 16.66 -5.21 2.31
CA GLY A 43 16.67 -4.52 3.60
C GLY A 43 15.26 -4.01 3.93
N ASN A 44 15.11 -2.69 4.05
CA ASN A 44 13.83 -2.05 4.35
C ASN A 44 13.12 -1.44 3.12
N VAL A 45 13.51 -1.86 1.92
CA VAL A 45 12.91 -1.40 0.66
C VAL A 45 12.06 -2.52 0.05
N ALA A 46 10.76 -2.28 -0.09
CA ALA A 46 9.86 -3.17 -0.82
C ALA A 46 10.09 -3.00 -2.31
N LYS A 47 10.41 -4.10 -3.01
CA LYS A 47 10.61 -4.12 -4.47
C LYS A 47 9.55 -4.99 -5.12
N ASN A 48 8.76 -4.39 -6.01
CA ASN A 48 7.72 -5.07 -6.79
C ASN A 48 7.98 -4.89 -8.29
N CYS A 49 8.04 -5.98 -9.05
CA CYS A 49 8.26 -5.90 -10.50
C CYS A 49 7.05 -5.29 -11.20
N SER A 50 7.26 -4.20 -11.94
CA SER A 50 6.26 -3.66 -12.87
C SER A 50 6.36 -4.38 -14.21
N ALA A 51 5.30 -5.10 -14.60
CA ALA A 51 5.22 -5.78 -15.90
C ALA A 51 5.43 -4.83 -17.09
N GLU A 52 4.85 -3.63 -16.97
CA GLU A 52 4.86 -2.61 -18.02
C GLU A 52 6.24 -2.02 -18.25
N ARG A 53 6.96 -1.74 -17.16
CA ARG A 53 8.28 -1.09 -17.20
C ARG A 53 9.43 -2.08 -17.22
N ARG A 54 9.16 -3.37 -16.95
CA ARG A 54 10.17 -4.42 -16.71
C ARG A 54 11.22 -4.03 -15.67
N ALA A 55 10.81 -3.20 -14.72
CA ALA A 55 11.67 -2.63 -13.69
C ALA A 55 10.97 -2.73 -12.32
N TYR A 56 11.76 -2.76 -11.25
CA TYR A 56 11.22 -2.76 -9.90
C TYR A 56 10.69 -1.38 -9.51
N HIS A 57 9.43 -1.32 -9.10
CA HIS A 57 8.93 -0.26 -8.26
C HIS A 57 9.49 -0.45 -6.85
N LYS A 58 10.09 0.60 -6.29
CA LYS A 58 10.76 0.56 -4.99
C LYS A 58 10.04 1.50 -4.02
N THR A 59 9.71 0.98 -2.84
CA THR A 59 9.12 1.76 -1.76
C THR A 59 10.02 1.64 -0.54
N ASP A 60 10.59 2.78 -0.10
CA ASP A 60 11.40 2.84 1.12
C ASP A 60 10.48 2.87 2.33
N CYS A 61 10.36 1.73 3.03
CA CYS A 61 9.53 1.62 4.22
C CYS A 61 10.14 2.34 5.43
N GLY A 62 11.46 2.50 5.45
CA GLY A 62 12.16 3.19 6.53
C GLY A 62 11.92 4.70 6.53
N ALA A 63 11.56 5.28 5.39
CA ALA A 63 11.21 6.69 5.27
C ALA A 63 9.93 7.08 6.04
N VAL A 64 9.12 6.09 6.44
CA VAL A 64 7.85 6.27 7.16
C VAL A 64 7.78 5.40 8.43
N ASP A 65 8.93 5.02 8.99
CA ASP A 65 9.04 4.20 10.20
C ASP A 65 8.30 2.85 10.13
N LEU A 66 8.22 2.28 8.93
CA LEU A 66 7.66 0.95 8.67
C LEU A 66 8.76 -0.06 8.35
N GLN A 67 8.38 -1.34 8.36
CA GLN A 67 9.24 -2.46 8.00
C GLN A 67 8.78 -3.08 6.68
N CYS A 68 9.72 -3.53 5.85
CA CYS A 68 9.38 -4.28 4.66
C CYS A 68 8.90 -5.69 5.03
N ALA A 69 7.73 -6.07 4.53
CA ALA A 69 7.15 -7.40 4.64
C ALA A 69 6.94 -8.01 3.25
N VAL A 70 7.06 -9.34 3.15
CA VAL A 70 6.83 -10.09 1.91
C VAL A 70 5.52 -10.86 2.05
N GLY A 71 4.52 -10.43 1.29
CA GLY A 71 3.23 -11.08 1.21
C GLY A 71 3.20 -12.25 0.21
N VAL A 72 1.98 -12.70 -0.09
CA VAL A 72 1.68 -13.70 -1.12
C VAL A 72 1.71 -13.07 -2.51
N THR A 73 1.29 -11.81 -2.66
CA THR A 73 1.16 -11.16 -3.97
C THR A 73 2.17 -10.06 -4.24
N GLU A 74 2.75 -9.46 -3.19
CA GLU A 74 3.70 -8.35 -3.31
C GLU A 74 4.56 -8.19 -2.04
N ALA A 75 5.64 -7.43 -2.14
CA ALA A 75 6.34 -6.87 -1.00
C ALA A 75 5.74 -5.49 -0.67
N PHE A 76 5.54 -5.18 0.60
CA PHE A 76 4.92 -3.91 1.01
C PHE A 76 5.46 -3.45 2.37
N CYS A 77 5.11 -2.23 2.76
CA CYS A 77 5.49 -1.73 4.08
C CYS A 77 4.40 -2.06 5.11
N ALA A 78 4.82 -2.63 6.22
CA ALA A 78 4.01 -3.07 7.34
C ALA A 78 4.58 -2.51 8.64
N LEU A 79 3.83 -2.59 9.74
CA LEU A 79 4.32 -2.19 11.05
C LEU A 79 5.46 -3.10 11.56
N SER A 80 5.48 -4.35 11.08
CA SER A 80 6.44 -5.39 11.42
C SER A 80 6.77 -6.23 10.18
N SER A 81 7.98 -6.78 10.10
CA SER A 81 8.34 -7.78 9.08
C SER A 81 7.73 -9.16 9.34
N GLU A 82 7.13 -9.37 10.51
CA GLU A 82 6.48 -10.62 10.91
C GLU A 82 4.95 -10.51 10.84
N PRO A 83 4.22 -11.59 10.50
CA PRO A 83 2.76 -11.62 10.55
C PRO A 83 2.21 -11.24 11.93
N ASP A 84 1.07 -10.53 11.95
CA ASP A 84 0.36 -10.16 13.17
C ASP A 84 -0.79 -11.15 13.42
N GLU A 85 -0.85 -11.73 14.61
CA GLU A 85 -1.90 -12.70 14.99
C GLU A 85 -3.32 -12.11 14.94
N ARG A 86 -3.46 -10.79 15.01
CA ARG A 86 -4.76 -10.10 14.85
C ARG A 86 -5.20 -10.03 13.39
N CYS A 87 -4.27 -10.16 12.44
CA CYS A 87 -4.56 -10.17 11.00
C CYS A 87 -4.95 -11.56 10.47
N VAL A 88 -5.64 -12.34 11.29
CA VAL A 88 -6.28 -13.60 10.88
C VAL A 88 -7.69 -13.29 10.40
N LYS A 89 -8.05 -13.84 9.23
CA LYS A 89 -9.38 -13.65 8.64
C LYS A 89 -10.49 -14.00 9.65
N PRO A 90 -11.59 -13.22 9.71
CA PRO A 90 -12.01 -12.20 8.74
C PRO A 90 -11.50 -10.78 9.03
N ALA A 91 -10.66 -10.58 10.05
CA ALA A 91 -10.27 -9.24 10.47
C ALA A 91 -9.58 -8.47 9.34
N SER A 92 -10.11 -7.28 9.02
CA SER A 92 -9.53 -6.38 8.03
C SER A 92 -8.79 -5.19 8.67
N GLY A 93 -8.93 -4.99 9.97
CA GLY A 93 -8.24 -3.96 10.73
C GLY A 93 -8.79 -3.79 12.15
N TRP A 94 -8.17 -2.91 12.93
CA TRP A 94 -8.63 -2.49 14.26
C TRP A 94 -8.26 -1.02 14.52
N CYS A 95 -8.74 -0.47 15.64
CA CYS A 95 -8.44 0.87 16.10
C CYS A 95 -7.52 0.83 17.33
N LEU A 96 -6.53 1.71 17.38
CA LEU A 96 -5.77 1.97 18.59
C LEU A 96 -6.51 2.99 19.47
N GLU A 97 -6.18 3.04 20.76
CA GLU A 97 -6.79 3.97 21.72
C GLU A 97 -6.59 5.45 21.35
N ASP A 98 -5.54 5.76 20.59
CA ASP A 98 -5.24 7.10 20.09
C ASP A 98 -6.00 7.47 18.81
N GLY A 99 -6.90 6.61 18.34
CA GLY A 99 -7.66 6.80 17.10
C GLY A 99 -6.92 6.33 15.84
N THR A 100 -5.71 5.81 15.94
CA THR A 100 -4.99 5.29 14.76
C THR A 100 -5.68 4.03 14.24
N GLN A 101 -6.06 4.05 12.97
CA GLN A 101 -6.55 2.86 12.28
C GLN A 101 -5.37 1.97 11.89
N ILE A 102 -5.44 0.68 12.20
CA ILE A 102 -4.56 -0.34 11.63
C ILE A 102 -5.36 -1.18 10.63
N SER A 103 -4.77 -1.46 9.48
CA SER A 103 -5.35 -2.33 8.45
C SER A 103 -4.56 -3.62 8.33
N CYS A 104 -5.22 -4.71 7.95
CA CYS A 104 -4.58 -5.99 7.70
C CYS A 104 -4.39 -6.26 6.21
N LYS A 105 -3.17 -6.62 5.82
CA LYS A 105 -2.84 -7.05 4.47
C LYS A 105 -2.09 -8.37 4.52
N GLU A 106 -2.71 -9.41 3.98
CA GLU A 106 -2.09 -10.75 3.83
C GLU A 106 -1.48 -11.33 5.13
N GLY A 107 -2.10 -11.04 6.28
CA GLY A 107 -1.62 -11.49 7.60
C GLY A 107 -0.70 -10.50 8.32
N PHE A 108 -0.40 -9.34 7.73
CA PHE A 108 0.45 -8.31 8.31
C PHE A 108 -0.34 -7.07 8.69
N ALA A 109 0.03 -6.47 9.81
CA ALA A 109 -0.48 -5.18 10.24
C ALA A 109 0.17 -4.05 9.41
N THR A 110 -0.65 -3.19 8.82
CA THR A 110 -0.22 -2.07 7.97
C THR A 110 -0.81 -0.77 8.50
N SER A 111 -0.04 0.31 8.40
CA SER A 111 -0.53 1.65 8.69
C SER A 111 -1.19 2.24 7.43
N PRO A 112 -2.35 2.90 7.53
CA PRO A 112 -2.94 3.60 6.39
C PRO A 112 -2.00 4.72 5.94
N PHE A 113 -1.61 4.67 4.67
CA PHE A 113 -0.59 5.53 4.09
C PHE A 113 -1.03 6.99 3.88
N SER A 114 -2.29 7.36 4.08
CA SER A 114 -2.82 8.56 3.41
C SER A 114 -3.62 9.56 4.21
N SER A 115 -4.02 9.34 5.47
CA SER A 115 -4.54 10.40 6.36
C SER A 115 -4.71 9.89 7.79
N PRO A 116 -4.51 10.74 8.81
CA PRO A 116 -4.90 10.41 10.17
C PRO A 116 -6.41 10.13 10.21
N CYS A 117 -6.76 9.02 10.83
CA CYS A 117 -8.13 8.64 11.10
C CYS A 117 -8.61 9.44 12.32
N GLU A 118 -9.27 10.58 12.12
CA GLU A 118 -9.72 11.40 13.26
C GLU A 118 -10.70 10.63 14.17
N ILE A 119 -11.52 9.79 13.55
CA ILE A 119 -12.45 8.90 14.23
C ILE A 119 -12.25 7.50 13.69
N CYS A 120 -11.67 6.60 14.50
CA CYS A 120 -11.59 5.19 14.18
C CYS A 120 -12.68 4.42 14.92
N ILE A 121 -13.47 3.65 14.19
CA ILE A 121 -14.48 2.75 14.75
C ILE A 121 -14.27 1.33 14.25
N GLU A 122 -14.70 0.34 15.04
CA GLU A 122 -14.71 -1.06 14.66
C GLU A 122 -16.14 -1.54 14.42
N VAL A 123 -16.39 -2.11 13.25
CA VAL A 123 -17.70 -2.63 12.83
C VAL A 123 -17.50 -3.97 12.14
N GLU A 124 -18.12 -5.02 12.68
CA GLU A 124 -18.12 -6.37 12.08
C GLU A 124 -16.72 -6.94 11.76
N GLY A 125 -15.69 -6.57 12.53
CA GLY A 125 -14.30 -7.03 12.33
C GLY A 125 -13.51 -6.19 11.32
N GLU A 126 -14.04 -5.03 10.93
CA GLU A 126 -13.36 -4.03 10.12
C GLU A 126 -13.12 -2.77 10.94
N SER A 127 -11.97 -2.12 10.77
CA SER A 127 -11.77 -0.75 11.23
C SER A 127 -12.14 0.22 10.12
N LEU A 128 -12.84 1.30 10.46
CA LEU A 128 -13.30 2.33 9.54
C LEU A 128 -12.86 3.71 10.03
N CYS A 129 -12.63 4.63 9.08
CA CYS A 129 -12.38 6.04 9.32
C CYS A 129 -13.52 6.92 8.78
N PRO A 130 -14.70 6.89 9.41
CA PRO A 130 -15.81 7.73 8.98
C PRO A 130 -15.58 9.20 9.31
N ALA A 131 -16.30 10.08 8.61
CA ALA A 131 -16.35 11.51 8.89
C ALA A 131 -16.98 11.82 10.26
N THR A 132 -17.83 10.93 10.79
CA THR A 132 -18.46 11.06 12.10
C THR A 132 -18.53 9.70 12.81
N GLY A 133 -18.56 9.71 14.15
CA GLY A 133 -18.66 8.48 14.96
C GLY A 133 -20.06 7.87 15.04
N VAL A 134 -21.02 8.32 14.22
CA VAL A 134 -22.41 7.84 14.23
C VAL A 134 -22.88 7.55 12.82
N LYS A 135 -23.81 6.61 12.67
CA LYS A 135 -24.38 6.29 11.36
C LYS A 135 -25.09 7.51 10.77
N ASP A 136 -24.91 7.72 9.47
CA ASP A 136 -25.61 8.75 8.72
C ASP A 136 -26.91 8.14 8.16
N PRO A 137 -28.09 8.74 8.43
CA PRO A 137 -29.36 8.18 7.95
C PRO A 137 -29.49 8.14 6.43
N ARG A 138 -28.61 8.83 5.69
CA ARG A 138 -28.54 8.80 4.21
C ARG A 138 -27.69 7.64 3.70
N CYS A 139 -26.88 7.01 4.55
CA CYS A 139 -26.02 5.90 4.20
C CYS A 139 -26.74 4.56 4.42
N PRO A 140 -26.76 3.65 3.42
CA PRO A 140 -27.27 2.29 3.60
C PRO A 140 -26.47 1.52 4.67
N ASP A 141 -27.16 0.73 5.47
CA ASP A 141 -26.55 -0.13 6.52
C ASP A 141 -26.05 -1.49 5.99
N GLU A 142 -26.00 -1.64 4.66
CA GLU A 142 -25.54 -2.85 4.01
C GLU A 142 -24.00 -2.96 4.09
N PRO A 143 -23.46 -4.17 4.24
CA PRO A 143 -22.01 -4.38 4.24
C PRO A 143 -21.39 -3.99 2.89
N GLY A 144 -20.13 -3.55 2.93
CA GLY A 144 -19.38 -3.15 1.74
C GLY A 144 -19.44 -1.65 1.44
N TYR A 145 -18.86 -1.28 0.29
CA TYR A 145 -18.83 0.11 -0.19
C TYR A 145 -20.12 0.44 -0.92
N ASN A 146 -20.84 1.41 -0.38
CA ASN A 146 -22.08 1.91 -0.94
C ASN A 146 -21.92 3.39 -1.31
N SER A 147 -22.65 3.81 -2.32
CA SER A 147 -22.75 5.23 -2.67
C SER A 147 -24.21 5.69 -2.61
N ALA A 148 -24.41 6.93 -2.19
CA ALA A 148 -25.73 7.55 -2.10
C ALA A 148 -25.69 9.00 -2.57
N CYS A 149 -26.85 9.55 -2.92
CA CYS A 149 -27.00 10.96 -3.28
C CYS A 149 -27.74 11.71 -2.20
N SER A 150 -27.25 12.90 -1.86
CA SER A 150 -27.91 13.85 -0.96
C SER A 150 -28.04 15.19 -1.67
N GLY A 151 -29.09 15.35 -2.46
CA GLY A 151 -29.18 16.46 -3.40
C GLY A 151 -28.14 16.29 -4.51
N ASN A 152 -27.25 17.28 -4.67
CA ASN A 152 -26.19 17.28 -5.68
C ASN A 152 -24.82 16.79 -5.14
N THR A 153 -24.81 16.21 -3.94
CA THR A 153 -23.61 15.66 -3.31
C THR A 153 -23.61 14.13 -3.41
N SER A 154 -22.53 13.55 -3.95
CA SER A 154 -22.21 12.11 -3.85
C SER A 154 -21.66 11.80 -2.46
N LEU A 155 -22.18 10.76 -1.83
CA LEU A 155 -21.77 10.27 -0.53
C LEU A 155 -21.13 8.88 -0.70
N TRP A 156 -19.97 8.66 -0.09
CA TRP A 156 -19.36 7.33 0.03
C TRP A 156 -19.63 6.79 1.42
N CYS A 157 -20.27 5.64 1.49
CA CYS A 157 -20.80 5.03 2.71
C CYS A 157 -20.24 3.62 2.91
N ARG A 158 -20.14 3.20 4.17
CA ARG A 158 -19.80 1.81 4.55
C ARG A 158 -20.43 1.47 5.90
N HIS A 159 -21.18 0.37 5.99
CA HIS A 159 -21.92 -0.04 7.20
C HIS A 159 -22.77 1.08 7.84
N GLY A 160 -23.45 1.88 7.02
CA GLY A 160 -24.26 3.02 7.49
C GLY A 160 -23.47 4.26 7.92
N TYR A 161 -22.13 4.25 7.86
CA TYR A 161 -21.29 5.41 8.19
C TYR A 161 -20.88 6.17 6.93
N LEU A 162 -20.84 7.49 7.03
CA LEU A 162 -20.33 8.37 5.98
C LEU A 162 -18.81 8.36 6.00
N MET A 163 -18.19 7.83 4.94
CA MET A 163 -16.73 7.79 4.77
C MET A 163 -16.20 9.07 4.14
N GLY A 164 -17.00 9.70 3.28
CA GLY A 164 -16.67 10.97 2.65
C GLY A 164 -17.78 11.45 1.73
N SER A 165 -17.59 12.63 1.17
CA SER A 165 -18.55 13.20 0.22
C SER A 165 -17.88 14.09 -0.81
N GLN A 166 -18.52 14.25 -1.97
CA GLN A 166 -18.10 15.13 -3.04
C GLN A 166 -19.30 15.87 -3.61
N GLU A 167 -19.22 17.20 -3.63
CA GLU A 167 -20.19 18.01 -4.35
C GLU A 167 -19.97 17.87 -5.85
N CYS A 168 -21.04 17.58 -6.59
CA CYS A 168 -20.95 17.50 -8.05
C CYS A 168 -20.81 18.89 -8.67
N SER A 169 -20.01 19.00 -9.72
CA SER A 169 -19.82 20.26 -10.46
C SER A 169 -21.12 20.72 -11.13
N GLU A 170 -21.18 21.98 -11.58
CA GLU A 170 -22.39 22.59 -12.15
C GLU A 170 -22.93 21.85 -13.39
N ASP A 171 -22.08 21.19 -14.16
CA ASP A 171 -22.40 20.38 -15.34
C ASP A 171 -22.77 18.92 -14.99
N ARG A 172 -22.68 18.54 -13.72
CA ARG A 172 -22.96 17.21 -13.21
C ARG A 172 -24.11 17.21 -12.22
N GLU A 173 -24.76 16.06 -12.11
CA GLU A 173 -25.74 15.77 -11.08
C GLU A 173 -25.37 14.49 -10.35
N CYS A 174 -25.74 14.39 -9.08
CA CYS A 174 -25.60 13.13 -8.38
C CYS A 174 -26.70 12.16 -8.84
N ALA A 175 -26.32 11.05 -9.46
CA ALA A 175 -27.22 9.96 -9.81
C ALA A 175 -26.57 8.62 -9.44
N GLN A 176 -27.35 7.74 -8.81
CA GLN A 176 -26.88 6.40 -8.38
C GLN A 176 -25.62 6.48 -7.49
N GLY A 177 -25.51 7.54 -6.69
CA GLY A 177 -24.41 7.77 -5.77
C GLY A 177 -23.12 8.29 -6.42
N ASP A 178 -23.13 8.66 -7.70
CA ASP A 178 -21.96 9.21 -8.40
C ASP A 178 -22.31 10.53 -9.12
N CYS A 179 -21.31 11.36 -9.38
CA CYS A 179 -21.45 12.61 -10.12
C CYS A 179 -21.38 12.36 -11.63
N VAL A 180 -22.55 12.23 -12.26
CA VAL A 180 -22.71 12.00 -13.70
C VAL A 180 -22.98 13.29 -14.44
N LEU A 181 -22.64 13.36 -15.73
CA LEU A 181 -22.98 14.53 -16.57
C LEU A 181 -24.51 14.67 -16.66
N LYS A 182 -25.01 15.89 -16.52
CA LYS A 182 -26.43 16.18 -16.73
C LYS A 182 -26.82 15.78 -18.14
N SER A 183 -27.89 14.99 -18.25
CA SER A 183 -28.48 14.66 -19.54
C SER A 183 -28.84 15.97 -20.24
N SER A 184 -28.32 16.22 -21.45
CA SER A 184 -28.76 17.38 -22.23
C SER A 184 -30.26 17.24 -22.50
N PRO A 185 -31.07 18.27 -22.19
CA PRO A 185 -32.53 18.22 -22.35
C PRO A 185 -32.96 18.06 -23.80
#